data_AF-A0A7C5R398-F1
#
_entry.id   AF-A0A7C5R398-F1
#
_cell.length_a   1.000
_cell.length_b   1.000
_cell.length_c   1.000
_cell.angle_alpha   90.00
_cell.angle_beta   90.00
_cell.angle_gamma   90.00
#
_symmetry.space_group_name_H-M   'P 1'
#
loop_
_entity.id
_entity.type
_entity.pdbx_description
1 polymer ?
#
loop_
_entity_poly.entity_id
_entity_poly.type
_entity_poly.pdbx_seq_one_letter_code
_entity_poly.pdbx_strand_id
1 'polypeptide(L)'
;SLWQRFLKVVNRRVDIEEEDTILLDHNYDGIRELDNHLPPWWTYLFYLTIAFGVVYMILYHVTGTLPLPEEEYQIEMAEAQAMAEARKAESPVEEFNEADLKLTDDPAILESGAKIFAQQCAVCHKADGGGSIGPNLTDDYWLHGGDIKSVYNTIKHGVPDKGMIAWEAMLSPTQIRDVANYVKSLRGTNPPGAKGPQGELYEGE
;
A
#
# COMPACT_ATOMS: atom_id res chain seq x y z
N SER A 1 -7.81 -46.81 23.41
CA SER A 1 -7.16 -45.49 23.67
C SER A 1 -8.21 -44.41 23.88
N LEU A 2 -7.91 -43.35 24.65
CA LEU A 2 -8.78 -42.15 24.78
C LEU A 2 -9.13 -41.55 23.40
N TRP A 3 -8.19 -41.61 22.47
CA TRP A 3 -8.37 -41.19 21.07
C TRP A 3 -9.46 -41.97 20.33
N GLN A 4 -9.53 -43.29 20.52
CA GLN A 4 -10.55 -44.13 19.88
C GLN A 4 -11.95 -43.88 20.46
N ARG A 5 -12.03 -43.59 21.78
CA ARG A 5 -13.30 -43.21 22.41
C ARG A 5 -13.80 -41.87 21.89
N PHE A 6 -12.90 -40.90 21.73
CA PHE A 6 -13.21 -39.61 21.11
C PHE A 6 -13.72 -39.76 19.67
N LEU A 7 -13.00 -40.51 18.83
CA LEU A 7 -13.41 -40.75 17.44
C LEU A 7 -14.75 -41.48 17.32
N LYS A 8 -15.05 -42.41 18.23
CA LYS A 8 -16.37 -43.07 18.28
C LYS A 8 -17.49 -42.09 18.63
N VAL A 9 -17.26 -41.13 19.54
CA VAL A 9 -18.26 -40.11 19.87
C VAL A 9 -18.47 -39.11 18.74
N VAL A 10 -17.39 -38.67 18.10
CA VAL A 10 -17.42 -37.67 17.04
C VAL A 10 -18.07 -38.21 15.77
N ASN A 11 -17.73 -39.43 15.35
CA ASN A 11 -18.23 -40.00 14.10
C ASN A 11 -19.49 -40.84 14.28
N ARG A 12 -19.66 -41.46 15.45
CA ARG A 12 -20.76 -42.38 15.82
C ARG A 12 -21.00 -43.57 14.86
N ARG A 13 -20.27 -43.69 13.75
CA ARG A 13 -20.39 -44.74 12.72
C ARG A 13 -20.48 -46.17 13.27
N VAL A 14 -21.23 -47.00 12.56
CA VAL A 14 -21.22 -48.46 12.73
C VAL A 14 -19.82 -48.99 12.43
N ASP A 15 -19.36 -49.99 13.19
CA ASP A 15 -18.05 -50.60 13.01
C ASP A 15 -18.04 -51.49 11.73
N ILE A 16 -16.89 -51.62 11.07
CA ILE A 16 -16.76 -52.26 9.74
C ILE A 16 -17.29 -53.70 9.71
N GLU A 17 -17.10 -54.43 10.81
CA GLU A 17 -17.54 -55.84 10.95
C GLU A 17 -19.07 -55.99 10.98
N GLU A 18 -19.81 -54.90 11.22
CA GLU A 18 -21.27 -54.85 11.29
C GLU A 18 -21.89 -54.12 10.09
N GLU A 19 -21.11 -53.76 9.06
CA GLU A 19 -21.60 -53.00 7.89
C GLU A 19 -22.71 -53.72 7.12
N ASP A 20 -22.68 -55.07 7.08
CA ASP A 20 -23.72 -55.88 6.44
C ASP A 20 -25.11 -55.65 7.04
N THR A 21 -25.19 -55.18 8.30
CA THR A 21 -26.46 -54.91 8.99
C THR A 21 -27.16 -53.63 8.54
N ILE A 22 -26.41 -52.71 7.92
CA ILE A 22 -26.90 -51.40 7.44
C ILE A 22 -26.78 -51.26 5.92
N LEU A 23 -26.51 -52.36 5.23
CA LEU A 23 -26.29 -52.37 3.79
C LEU A 23 -27.63 -52.35 3.05
N LEU A 24 -27.80 -51.41 2.13
CA LEU A 24 -29.02 -51.31 1.34
C LEU A 24 -29.13 -52.46 0.31
N ASP A 25 -30.37 -52.81 -0.03
CA ASP A 25 -30.68 -53.96 -0.90
C ASP A 25 -30.32 -53.73 -2.37
N HIS A 26 -30.23 -52.47 -2.80
CA HIS A 26 -29.96 -52.13 -4.19
C HIS A 26 -28.46 -52.13 -4.48
N ASN A 27 -28.10 -52.63 -5.66
CA ASN A 27 -26.74 -52.58 -6.19
C ASN A 27 -26.76 -51.78 -7.50
N TYR A 28 -25.93 -50.76 -7.57
CA TYR A 28 -25.76 -49.91 -8.73
C TYR A 28 -24.36 -50.11 -9.30
N ASP A 29 -24.25 -50.93 -10.36
CA ASP A 29 -22.98 -51.18 -11.06
C ASP A 29 -21.82 -51.60 -10.13
N GLY A 30 -22.12 -52.51 -9.20
CA GLY A 30 -21.17 -53.00 -8.20
C GLY A 30 -21.04 -52.14 -6.94
N ILE A 31 -21.63 -50.94 -6.91
CA ILE A 31 -21.65 -50.05 -5.73
C ILE A 31 -22.90 -50.35 -4.89
N ARG A 32 -22.71 -50.48 -3.58
CA ARG A 32 -23.78 -50.61 -2.59
C ARG A 32 -23.64 -49.50 -1.55
N GLU A 33 -24.76 -49.02 -1.05
CA GLU A 33 -24.82 -47.88 -0.13
C GLU A 33 -25.14 -48.35 1.30
N LEU A 34 -24.60 -47.65 2.29
CA LEU A 34 -24.83 -47.91 3.71
C LEU A 34 -25.85 -46.91 4.26
N ASP A 35 -26.86 -47.38 4.98
CA ASP A 35 -27.79 -46.54 5.75
C ASP A 35 -27.17 -46.14 7.09
N ASN A 36 -26.05 -45.42 7.02
CA ASN A 36 -25.36 -44.93 8.21
C ASN A 36 -25.89 -43.55 8.61
N HIS A 37 -25.92 -43.27 9.91
CA HIS A 37 -26.31 -41.97 10.40
C HIS A 37 -25.21 -40.93 10.11
N LEU A 38 -25.63 -39.68 9.94
CA LEU A 38 -24.71 -38.57 9.70
C LEU A 38 -23.80 -38.37 10.92
N PRO A 39 -22.50 -38.08 10.72
CA PRO A 39 -21.59 -37.81 11.82
C PRO A 39 -22.11 -36.66 12.70
N PRO A 40 -22.19 -36.83 14.02
CA PRO A 40 -22.69 -35.79 14.94
C PRO A 40 -21.98 -34.43 14.79
N TRP A 41 -20.66 -34.43 14.55
CA TRP A 41 -19.94 -33.17 14.33
C TRP A 41 -20.44 -32.42 13.08
N TRP A 42 -20.78 -33.16 12.02
CA TRP A 42 -21.24 -32.60 10.75
C TRP A 42 -22.65 -32.03 10.91
N THR A 43 -23.54 -32.74 11.62
CA THR A 43 -24.90 -32.26 11.87
C THR A 43 -24.90 -31.03 12.77
N TYR A 44 -24.06 -30.99 13.81
CA TYR A 44 -23.91 -29.79 14.63
C TYR A 44 -23.33 -28.61 13.85
N LEU A 45 -22.33 -28.84 12.99
CA LEU A 45 -21.80 -27.80 12.11
C LEU A 45 -22.91 -27.26 11.18
N PHE A 46 -23.71 -28.15 10.59
CA PHE A 46 -24.83 -27.77 9.75
C PHE A 46 -25.81 -26.85 10.50
N TYR A 47 -26.26 -27.24 11.70
CA TYR A 47 -27.14 -26.38 12.50
C TYR A 47 -26.48 -25.06 12.94
N LEU A 48 -25.18 -25.07 13.23
CA LEU A 48 -24.43 -23.86 13.55
C LEU A 48 -24.43 -22.87 12.38
N THR A 49 -24.25 -23.35 11.14
CA THR A 49 -24.31 -22.47 9.95
C THR A 49 -25.69 -21.85 9.76
N ILE A 50 -26.77 -22.60 10.05
CA ILE A 50 -28.14 -22.07 10.01
C ILE A 50 -28.31 -20.98 11.07
N ALA A 51 -27.90 -21.25 12.31
CA ALA A 51 -27.98 -20.28 13.41
C ALA A 51 -27.18 -19.01 13.10
N PHE A 52 -25.95 -19.17 12.58
CA PHE A 52 -25.12 -18.05 12.14
C PHE A 52 -25.80 -17.22 11.04
N GLY A 53 -26.40 -17.87 10.03
CA GLY A 53 -27.11 -17.19 8.96
C GLY A 53 -28.32 -16.39 9.46
N VAL A 54 -29.09 -16.93 10.41
CA VAL A 54 -30.21 -16.21 11.05
C VAL A 54 -29.71 -14.98 11.82
N VAL A 55 -28.65 -15.13 12.62
CA VAL A 55 -28.04 -14.01 13.36
C VAL A 55 -27.51 -12.95 12.39
N TYR A 56 -26.81 -13.36 11.33
CA TYR A 56 -26.30 -12.46 10.29
C TYR A 56 -27.43 -11.65 9.65
N MET A 57 -28.51 -12.32 9.23
CA MET A 57 -29.67 -11.65 8.63
C MET A 57 -30.30 -10.63 9.58
N ILE A 58 -30.43 -10.97 10.87
CA ILE A 58 -30.98 -10.04 11.86
C ILE A 58 -30.07 -8.82 12.01
N LEU A 59 -28.77 -9.02 12.23
CA LEU A 59 -27.83 -7.93 12.52
C LEU A 59 -27.61 -6.98 11.34
N TYR A 60 -27.45 -7.50 10.12
CA TYR A 60 -27.15 -6.70 8.93
C TYR A 60 -28.40 -6.18 8.22
N HIS A 61 -29.48 -6.99 8.12
CA HIS A 61 -30.62 -6.65 7.26
C HIS A 61 -31.91 -6.30 8.01
N VAL A 62 -32.08 -6.71 9.28
CA VAL A 62 -33.31 -6.43 10.04
C VAL A 62 -33.11 -5.26 11.00
N THR A 63 -32.08 -5.32 11.85
CA THR A 63 -31.82 -4.29 12.86
C THR A 63 -30.86 -3.20 12.39
N GLY A 64 -30.08 -3.45 11.32
CA GLY A 64 -29.09 -2.51 10.81
C GLY A 64 -28.01 -2.18 11.86
N THR A 65 -27.69 -3.13 12.73
CA THR A 65 -26.71 -2.94 13.81
C THR A 65 -25.27 -2.95 13.30
N LEU A 66 -25.02 -3.67 12.21
CA LEU A 66 -23.73 -3.72 11.53
C LEU A 66 -23.85 -3.12 10.13
N PRO A 67 -22.83 -2.37 9.66
CA PRO A 67 -22.88 -1.68 8.38
C PRO A 67 -22.85 -2.67 7.21
N LEU A 68 -23.62 -2.37 6.17
CA LEU A 68 -23.52 -3.10 4.90
C LEU A 68 -22.24 -2.70 4.14
N PRO A 69 -21.79 -3.48 3.14
CA PRO A 69 -20.54 -3.21 2.43
C PRO A 69 -20.43 -1.80 1.82
N GLU A 70 -21.55 -1.24 1.34
CA GLU A 70 -21.56 0.13 0.83
C GLU A 70 -21.36 1.15 1.96
N GLU A 71 -22.01 0.97 3.10
CA GLU A 71 -21.86 1.86 4.25
C GLU A 71 -20.44 1.78 4.82
N GLU A 72 -19.88 0.58 4.92
CA GLU A 72 -18.48 0.36 5.31
C GLU A 72 -17.52 1.09 4.36
N TYR A 73 -17.74 1.00 3.04
CA TYR A 73 -16.97 1.75 2.06
C TYR A 73 -17.05 3.27 2.28
N GLN A 74 -18.26 3.80 2.51
CA GLN A 74 -18.43 5.24 2.77
C GLN A 74 -17.75 5.68 4.07
N ILE A 75 -17.78 4.85 5.12
CA ILE A 75 -17.08 5.10 6.39
C ILE A 75 -15.56 5.18 6.15
N GLU A 76 -14.99 4.17 5.50
CA GLU A 76 -13.56 4.11 5.19
C GLU A 76 -13.12 5.29 4.30
N MET A 77 -13.92 5.65 3.30
CA MET A 77 -13.66 6.81 2.44
C MET A 77 -13.74 8.13 3.21
N ALA A 78 -14.71 8.28 4.12
CA ALA A 78 -14.82 9.47 4.96
C ALA A 78 -13.64 9.59 5.93
N GLU A 79 -13.19 8.48 6.51
CA GLU A 79 -11.98 8.44 7.34
C GLU A 79 -10.73 8.80 6.52
N ALA A 80 -10.57 8.23 5.32
CA ALA A 80 -9.45 8.56 4.43
C ALA A 80 -9.47 10.04 4.00
N GLN A 81 -10.65 10.59 3.71
CA GLN A 81 -10.82 12.02 3.42
C GLN A 81 -10.45 12.88 4.63
N ALA A 82 -10.92 12.54 5.83
CA ALA A 82 -10.58 13.24 7.05
C ALA A 82 -9.06 13.20 7.34
N MET A 83 -8.40 12.07 7.11
CA MET A 83 -6.94 11.97 7.22
C MET A 83 -6.22 12.82 6.17
N ALA A 84 -6.71 12.84 4.93
CA ALA A 84 -6.15 13.68 3.87
C ALA A 84 -6.34 15.18 4.17
N GLU A 85 -7.48 15.57 4.73
CA GLU A 85 -7.75 16.94 5.20
C GLU A 85 -6.89 17.31 6.41
N ALA A 86 -6.75 16.41 7.39
CA ALA A 86 -5.86 16.61 8.53
C ALA A 86 -4.40 16.78 8.07
N ARG A 87 -3.94 15.98 7.11
CA ARG A 87 -2.61 16.14 6.49
C ARG A 87 -2.44 17.49 5.80
N LYS A 88 -3.49 17.97 5.12
CA LYS A 88 -3.52 19.32 4.51
C LYS A 88 -3.61 20.44 5.56
N ALA A 89 -4.15 20.18 6.76
CA ALA A 89 -4.30 21.18 7.82
C ALA A 89 -3.06 21.26 8.73
N GLU A 90 -2.40 20.13 9.04
CA GLU A 90 -1.15 20.07 9.81
C GLU A 90 0.04 20.64 9.04
N SER A 91 0.03 20.47 7.73
CA SER A 91 0.88 21.23 6.82
C SER A 91 -0.05 22.16 6.06
N PRO A 92 -0.43 23.35 6.58
CA PRO A 92 -1.12 24.35 5.80
C PRO A 92 -0.16 24.73 4.67
N VAL A 93 -0.27 23.99 3.58
CA VAL A 93 0.42 24.23 2.34
C VAL A 93 -0.12 25.60 1.95
N GLU A 94 0.62 26.67 2.22
CA GLU A 94 0.54 27.91 1.45
C GLU A 94 0.26 27.47 0.02
N GLU A 95 -0.92 27.80 -0.49
CA GLU A 95 -1.46 27.25 -1.73
C GLU A 95 -0.45 27.51 -2.84
N PHE A 96 0.47 26.55 -3.04
CA PHE A 96 1.65 26.78 -3.83
C PHE A 96 1.23 26.66 -5.27
N ASN A 97 1.10 27.81 -5.91
CA ASN A 97 0.88 27.86 -7.33
C ASN A 97 2.22 27.58 -8.04
N GLU A 98 2.28 26.47 -8.76
CA GLU A 98 3.46 26.08 -9.56
C GLU A 98 3.89 27.16 -10.56
N ALA A 99 2.97 28.02 -10.99
CA ALA A 99 3.28 29.15 -11.85
C ALA A 99 4.27 30.13 -11.20
N ASP A 100 4.18 30.30 -9.87
CA ASP A 100 4.97 31.24 -9.08
C ASP A 100 6.29 30.64 -8.57
N LEU A 101 6.58 29.38 -8.94
CA LEU A 101 7.83 28.72 -8.58
C LEU A 101 9.04 29.54 -9.05
N LYS A 102 9.88 29.92 -8.10
CA LYS A 102 11.13 30.64 -8.31
C LYS A 102 12.23 30.01 -7.47
N LEU A 103 13.46 30.18 -7.93
CA LEU A 103 14.63 29.88 -7.13
C LEU A 103 14.64 30.79 -5.90
N THR A 104 14.98 30.24 -4.75
CA THR A 104 15.10 30.99 -3.50
C THR A 104 16.19 30.42 -2.61
N ASP A 105 16.89 31.31 -1.94
CA ASP A 105 17.92 30.98 -0.95
C ASP A 105 17.39 31.11 0.49
N ASP A 106 16.06 31.10 0.68
CA ASP A 106 15.45 31.17 2.01
C ASP A 106 15.94 29.97 2.86
N PRO A 107 16.64 30.23 3.99
CA PRO A 107 17.18 29.17 4.83
C PRO A 107 16.13 28.18 5.32
N ALA A 108 14.89 28.61 5.56
CA ALA A 108 13.83 27.71 6.03
C ALA A 108 13.40 26.71 4.95
N ILE A 109 13.32 27.18 3.70
CA ILE A 109 13.00 26.35 2.52
C ILE A 109 14.14 25.38 2.26
N LEU A 110 15.39 25.84 2.28
CA LEU A 110 16.56 24.99 2.07
C LEU A 110 16.74 23.95 3.18
N GLU A 111 16.50 24.31 4.45
CA GLU A 111 16.59 23.36 5.57
C GLU A 111 15.49 22.28 5.49
N SER A 112 14.26 22.68 5.14
CA SER A 112 13.14 21.77 4.87
C SER A 112 13.49 20.80 3.74
N GLY A 113 13.95 21.33 2.60
CA GLY A 113 14.36 20.54 1.44
C GLY A 113 15.52 19.60 1.74
N ALA A 114 16.52 20.03 2.51
CA ALA A 114 17.65 19.22 2.92
C ALA A 114 17.22 18.01 3.76
N LYS A 115 16.29 18.20 4.70
CA LYS A 115 15.75 17.10 5.53
C LYS A 115 15.05 16.06 4.67
N ILE A 116 14.21 16.50 3.74
CA ILE A 116 13.49 15.58 2.84
C ILE A 116 14.47 14.88 1.89
N PHE A 117 15.43 15.61 1.31
CA PHE A 117 16.45 15.04 0.44
C PHE A 117 17.26 13.94 1.15
N ALA A 118 17.69 14.20 2.40
CA ALA A 118 18.44 13.23 3.19
C ALA A 118 17.64 11.95 3.47
N GLN A 119 16.32 12.07 3.69
CA GLN A 119 15.45 10.94 3.99
C GLN A 119 15.05 10.13 2.75
N GLN A 120 14.83 10.81 1.62
CA GLN A 120 14.13 10.23 0.47
C GLN A 120 15.00 10.12 -0.80
N CYS A 121 15.88 11.09 -1.04
CA CYS A 121 16.59 11.24 -2.31
C CYS A 121 18.04 10.75 -2.25
N ALA A 122 18.69 10.89 -1.09
CA ALA A 122 20.10 10.62 -0.88
C ALA A 122 20.50 9.15 -1.13
N VAL A 123 19.55 8.21 -1.08
CA VAL A 123 19.83 6.80 -1.36
C VAL A 123 20.30 6.58 -2.81
N CYS A 124 19.76 7.37 -3.75
CA CYS A 124 20.09 7.29 -5.18
C CYS A 124 21.03 8.42 -5.62
N HIS A 125 20.95 9.59 -5.00
CA HIS A 125 21.73 10.77 -5.39
C HIS A 125 22.93 11.06 -4.47
N LYS A 126 23.19 10.19 -3.48
CA LYS A 126 24.12 10.39 -2.36
C LYS A 126 23.70 11.55 -1.45
N ALA A 127 24.20 11.54 -0.22
CA ALA A 127 23.93 12.59 0.76
C ALA A 127 24.48 13.97 0.36
N ASP A 128 25.53 13.99 -0.48
CA ASP A 128 26.16 15.19 -1.02
C ASP A 128 25.62 15.60 -2.41
N GLY A 129 24.63 14.88 -2.95
CA GLY A 129 24.10 15.11 -4.30
C GLY A 129 25.00 14.63 -5.44
N GLY A 130 26.16 14.03 -5.14
CA GLY A 130 27.15 13.64 -6.14
C GLY A 130 26.74 12.48 -7.06
N GLY A 131 25.56 11.89 -6.87
CA GLY A 131 25.01 10.83 -7.72
C GLY A 131 25.61 9.44 -7.47
N SER A 132 24.76 8.43 -7.35
CA SER A 132 25.13 7.01 -7.38
C SER A 132 24.33 6.29 -8.48
N ILE A 133 23.19 5.75 -8.09
CA ILE A 133 22.18 5.17 -8.99
C ILE A 133 21.60 6.31 -9.85
N GLY A 134 21.20 7.39 -9.19
CA GLY A 134 20.76 8.63 -9.82
C GLY A 134 21.91 9.47 -10.39
N PRO A 135 21.60 10.47 -11.23
CA PRO A 135 22.58 11.42 -11.75
C PRO A 135 23.21 12.29 -10.66
N ASN A 136 24.35 12.90 -11.01
CA ASN A 136 24.94 13.99 -10.25
C ASN A 136 24.02 15.21 -10.28
N LEU A 137 23.74 15.80 -9.12
CA LEU A 137 22.89 17.00 -8.97
C LEU A 137 23.69 18.26 -8.65
N THR A 138 25.02 18.16 -8.57
CA THR A 138 25.89 19.26 -8.19
C THR A 138 26.56 19.96 -9.38
N ASP A 139 26.42 19.42 -10.59
CA ASP A 139 27.03 19.97 -11.81
C ASP A 139 26.03 20.74 -12.67
N ASP A 140 26.49 21.21 -13.83
CA ASP A 140 25.70 22.02 -14.76
C ASP A 140 24.94 21.19 -15.82
N TYR A 141 24.96 19.85 -15.74
CA TYR A 141 24.41 18.98 -16.78
C TYR A 141 23.10 18.32 -16.34
N TRP A 142 22.06 18.43 -17.16
CA TRP A 142 20.71 17.97 -16.81
C TRP A 142 20.11 17.10 -17.91
N LEU A 143 19.46 15.99 -17.50
CA LEU A 143 18.76 15.07 -18.40
C LEU A 143 17.32 15.52 -18.74
N HIS A 144 16.69 16.27 -17.84
CA HIS A 144 15.28 16.62 -17.89
C HIS A 144 15.02 18.13 -17.73
N GLY A 145 16.02 18.96 -18.07
CA GLY A 145 16.00 20.41 -17.88
C GLY A 145 16.54 20.82 -16.49
N GLY A 146 17.34 21.89 -16.47
CA GLY A 146 18.04 22.38 -15.26
C GLY A 146 17.42 23.60 -14.60
N ASP A 147 16.34 24.16 -15.17
CA ASP A 147 15.59 25.24 -14.53
C ASP A 147 14.75 24.71 -13.35
N ILE A 148 14.39 25.59 -12.42
CA ILE A 148 13.68 25.20 -11.19
C ILE A 148 12.33 24.50 -11.48
N LYS A 149 11.63 24.86 -12.56
CA LYS A 149 10.34 24.24 -12.91
C LYS A 149 10.55 22.84 -13.47
N SER A 150 11.57 22.63 -14.29
CA SER A 150 11.94 21.31 -14.77
C SER A 150 12.37 20.36 -13.65
N VAL A 151 13.18 20.83 -12.70
CA VAL A 151 13.58 20.05 -11.52
C VAL A 151 12.36 19.69 -10.68
N TYR A 152 11.48 20.67 -10.40
CA TYR A 152 10.23 20.45 -9.68
C TYR A 152 9.34 19.40 -10.34
N ASN A 153 9.11 19.52 -11.65
CA ASN A 153 8.28 18.58 -12.41
C ASN A 153 8.87 17.17 -12.44
N THR A 154 10.21 17.06 -12.54
CA THR A 154 10.92 15.78 -12.47
C THR A 154 10.73 15.11 -11.11
N ILE A 155 10.74 15.87 -10.01
CA ILE A 155 10.45 15.33 -8.67
C ILE A 155 8.97 14.96 -8.56
N LYS A 156 8.06 15.84 -8.99
CA LYS A 156 6.62 15.64 -8.87
C LYS A 156 6.14 14.37 -9.57
N HIS A 157 6.45 14.24 -10.86
CA HIS A 157 5.98 13.14 -11.70
C HIS A 157 6.95 11.95 -11.80
N GLY A 158 8.19 12.13 -11.31
CA GLY A 158 9.22 11.11 -11.40
C GLY A 158 9.68 10.82 -12.83
N VAL A 159 10.53 9.81 -12.95
CA VAL A 159 10.94 9.21 -14.22
C VAL A 159 10.91 7.69 -14.04
N PRO A 160 9.72 7.07 -14.03
CA PRO A 160 9.55 5.66 -13.64
C PRO A 160 10.38 4.69 -14.50
N ASP A 161 10.48 4.96 -15.81
CA ASP A 161 11.29 4.17 -16.75
C ASP A 161 12.79 4.15 -16.41
N LYS A 162 13.26 5.09 -15.58
CA LYS A 162 14.64 5.21 -15.10
C LYS A 162 14.78 4.94 -13.61
N GLY A 163 13.71 4.48 -12.95
CA GLY A 163 13.70 4.08 -11.53
C GLY A 163 13.42 5.19 -10.53
N MET A 164 13.15 6.43 -10.98
CA MET A 164 12.73 7.52 -10.09
C MET A 164 11.20 7.54 -9.98
N ILE A 165 10.65 7.27 -8.80
CA ILE A 165 9.20 7.27 -8.56
C ILE A 165 8.60 8.68 -8.61
N ALA A 166 7.29 8.78 -8.84
CA ALA A 166 6.54 10.03 -8.69
C ALA A 166 6.35 10.37 -7.22
N TRP A 167 6.74 11.58 -6.79
CA TRP A 167 6.67 11.98 -5.40
C TRP A 167 5.37 12.72 -5.03
N GLU A 168 4.53 13.09 -5.99
CA GLU A 168 3.27 13.82 -5.74
C GLU A 168 2.24 13.07 -4.88
N ALA A 169 2.35 11.75 -4.76
CA ALA A 169 1.53 10.94 -3.85
C ALA A 169 2.03 10.97 -2.39
N MET A 170 3.30 11.32 -2.16
CA MET A 170 3.95 11.24 -0.85
C MET A 170 4.31 12.61 -0.28
N LEU A 171 4.69 13.57 -1.12
CA LEU A 171 5.12 14.92 -0.76
C LEU A 171 4.09 15.96 -1.21
N SER A 172 3.89 16.99 -0.40
CA SER A 172 3.06 18.14 -0.78
C SER A 172 3.76 19.00 -1.85
N PRO A 173 3.01 19.84 -2.60
CA PRO A 173 3.61 20.77 -3.57
C PRO A 173 4.68 21.68 -2.97
N THR A 174 4.52 22.14 -1.72
CA THR A 174 5.53 22.94 -1.01
C THR A 174 6.76 22.13 -0.65
N GLN A 175 6.60 20.88 -0.22
CA GLN A 175 7.72 19.98 0.06
C GLN A 175 8.54 19.68 -1.20
N ILE A 176 7.87 19.50 -2.35
CA ILE A 176 8.54 19.32 -3.65
C ILE A 176 9.30 20.60 -4.04
N ARG A 177 8.71 21.78 -3.84
CA ARG A 177 9.38 23.08 -4.03
C ARG A 177 10.64 23.19 -3.15
N ASP A 178 10.54 22.82 -1.88
CA ASP A 178 11.65 22.90 -0.93
C ASP A 178 12.80 22.00 -1.36
N VAL A 179 12.51 20.74 -1.72
CA VAL A 179 13.53 19.81 -2.24
C VAL A 179 14.12 20.31 -3.55
N ALA A 180 13.31 20.82 -4.48
CA ALA A 180 13.81 21.35 -5.75
C ALA A 180 14.79 22.52 -5.55
N ASN A 181 14.48 23.45 -4.63
CA ASN A 181 15.37 24.56 -4.29
C ASN A 181 16.64 24.05 -3.58
N TYR A 182 16.51 23.10 -2.66
CA TYR A 182 17.68 22.48 -2.04
C TYR A 182 18.60 21.82 -3.07
N VAL A 183 18.05 21.03 -4.00
CA VAL A 183 18.81 20.42 -5.10
C VAL A 183 19.54 21.49 -5.92
N LYS A 184 18.88 22.59 -6.26
CA LYS A 184 19.53 23.69 -6.98
C LYS A 184 20.64 24.37 -6.17
N SER A 185 20.51 24.43 -4.84
CA SER A 185 21.56 24.96 -3.95
C SER A 185 22.83 24.10 -3.90
N LEU A 186 22.76 22.82 -4.32
CA LEU A 186 23.92 21.92 -4.39
C LEU A 186 24.81 22.20 -5.61
N ARG A 187 24.33 22.97 -6.58
CA ARG A 187 25.08 23.32 -7.79
C ARG A 187 26.42 23.97 -7.40
N GLY A 188 27.51 23.47 -7.97
CA GLY A 188 28.87 23.98 -7.75
C GLY A 188 29.61 23.42 -6.53
N THR A 189 28.95 22.63 -5.67
CA THR A 189 29.61 22.00 -4.50
C THR A 189 30.65 20.95 -4.89
N ASN A 190 30.47 20.29 -6.04
CA ASN A 190 31.43 19.37 -6.68
C ASN A 190 32.13 18.41 -5.70
N PRO A 191 31.38 17.52 -5.03
CA PRO A 191 31.95 16.64 -4.03
C PRO A 191 32.93 15.63 -4.66
N PRO A 192 33.96 15.20 -3.90
CA PRO A 192 34.93 14.22 -4.38
C PRO A 192 34.24 12.88 -4.70
N GLY A 193 34.47 12.35 -5.91
CA GLY A 193 33.83 11.12 -6.35
C GLY A 193 32.38 11.29 -6.82
N ALA A 194 31.97 12.52 -7.15
CA ALA A 194 30.76 12.77 -7.92
C ALA A 194 30.78 12.00 -9.25
N LYS A 195 29.62 11.55 -9.69
CA LYS A 195 29.43 10.91 -11.00
C LYS A 195 29.72 11.93 -12.10
N GLY A 196 30.24 11.47 -13.23
CA GLY A 196 30.48 12.34 -14.39
C GLY A 196 29.19 12.98 -14.92
N PRO A 197 29.31 14.07 -15.69
CA PRO A 197 28.18 14.83 -16.19
C PRO A 197 27.26 13.98 -17.07
N GLN A 198 25.94 14.17 -16.93
CA GLN A 198 24.92 13.45 -17.69
C GLN A 198 23.86 14.41 -18.24
N GLY A 199 23.58 14.32 -19.53
CA GLY A 199 22.59 15.18 -20.19
C GLY A 199 23.21 16.39 -20.86
N GLU A 200 22.43 17.46 -20.97
CA GLU A 200 22.82 18.69 -21.67
C GLU A 200 23.30 19.75 -20.69
N LEU A 201 24.29 20.55 -21.11
CA LEU A 201 24.75 21.69 -20.33
C LEU A 201 23.61 22.71 -20.22
N TYR A 202 23.21 23.02 -18.99
CA TYR A 202 22.24 24.06 -18.71
C TYR A 202 22.96 25.36 -18.37
N GLU A 203 22.89 26.32 -19.30
CA GLU A 203 23.54 27.64 -19.17
C GLU A 203 22.69 28.67 -18.41
N GLY A 204 21.49 28.29 -17.94
CA GLY A 204 20.60 29.20 -17.21
C GLY A 204 20.94 29.35 -15.73
N GLU A 205 20.35 30.36 -15.11
CA GLU A 205 20.28 30.50 -13.65
C GLU A 205 19.32 29.45 -13.07
#